data_AF-A0A536QX53-F1
#
_entry.id   AF-A0A536QX53-F1
#
_cell.length_a   1.000
_cell.length_b   1.000
_cell.length_c   1.000
_cell.angle_alpha   90.00
_cell.angle_beta   90.00
_cell.angle_gamma   90.00
#
_symmetry.space_group_name_H-M   'P 1'
#
loop_
_entity.id
_entity.type
_entity.pdbx_description
1 polymer ?
#
loop_
_entity_poly.entity_id
_entity_poly.type
_entity_poly.pdbx_seq_one_letter_code
_entity_poly.pdbx_strand_id
1 'polypeptide(L)'
;MAPPAEAIEFFAHGSSEPDAAREKLRTANWYGNDAMWVVLPDRGELVGRLDDKIPPYRLKRGRVQYEARQLDATRTVPRQPIGVDAYGDIGFAAGGPAFPTVGCWEVTYTLDGHDALSFVLRVR
;
A
#
# COMPACT_ATOMS: atom_id res chain seq x y z
N MET A 1 -4.62 5.52 -14.56
CA MET A 1 -5.92 5.08 -13.99
C MET A 1 -6.23 6.05 -12.84
N ALA A 2 -7.45 6.55 -12.70
CA ALA A 2 -7.78 7.48 -11.61
C ALA A 2 -8.12 6.70 -10.34
N PRO A 3 -7.70 7.17 -9.15
CA PRO A 3 -8.03 6.51 -7.89
C PRO A 3 -9.54 6.59 -7.58
N PRO A 4 -10.08 5.64 -6.80
CA PRO A 4 -11.46 5.69 -6.33
C PRO A 4 -11.71 6.90 -5.43
N ALA A 5 -12.89 7.51 -5.56
CA ALA A 5 -13.27 8.65 -4.74
C ALA A 5 -13.34 8.26 -3.25
N GLU A 6 -13.82 7.06 -2.95
CA GLU A 6 -13.94 6.52 -1.60
C GLU A 6 -12.57 6.36 -0.92
N ALA A 7 -11.53 6.03 -1.69
CA ALA A 7 -10.16 5.96 -1.18
C ALA A 7 -9.66 7.37 -0.82
N ILE A 8 -9.80 8.34 -1.73
CA ILE A 8 -9.42 9.74 -1.47
C ILE A 8 -10.12 10.26 -0.21
N GLU A 9 -11.44 10.08 -0.12
CA GLU A 9 -12.22 10.57 1.03
C GLU A 9 -11.81 9.92 2.34
N PHE A 10 -11.52 8.61 2.33
CA PHE A 10 -11.02 7.92 3.53
C PHE A 10 -9.70 8.52 4.03
N PHE A 11 -8.71 8.66 3.14
CA PHE A 11 -7.40 9.21 3.52
C PHE A 11 -7.50 10.68 3.92
N ALA A 12 -8.34 11.47 3.25
CA ALA A 12 -8.56 12.87 3.60
C ALA A 12 -9.19 13.03 4.98
N HIS A 13 -10.20 12.22 5.33
CA HIS A 13 -10.84 12.25 6.65
C HIS A 13 -9.91 11.85 7.79
N GLY A 14 -8.84 11.10 7.51
CA GLY A 14 -7.80 10.79 8.50
C GLY A 14 -6.86 11.96 8.83
N SER A 15 -6.94 13.07 8.08
CA SER A 15 -6.11 14.27 8.26
C SER A 15 -6.76 15.28 9.21
N SER A 16 -5.94 16.03 9.95
CA SER A 16 -6.38 17.23 10.66
C SER A 16 -6.78 18.38 9.72
N GLU A 17 -6.37 18.31 8.45
CA GLU A 17 -6.68 19.26 7.39
C GLU A 17 -7.32 18.53 6.19
N PRO A 18 -8.58 18.11 6.29
CA PRO A 18 -9.19 17.21 5.31
C PRO A 18 -9.31 17.83 3.91
N ASP A 19 -9.65 19.12 3.79
CA ASP A 19 -9.78 19.78 2.48
C ASP A 19 -8.44 19.92 1.76
N ALA A 20 -7.38 20.30 2.50
CA ALA A 20 -6.03 20.33 1.95
C ALA A 20 -5.53 18.93 1.59
N ALA A 21 -5.90 17.91 2.38
CA ALA A 21 -5.57 16.52 2.09
C ALA A 21 -6.24 16.03 0.81
N ARG A 22 -7.53 16.34 0.59
CA ARG A 22 -8.24 16.02 -0.67
C ARG A 22 -7.48 16.53 -1.88
N GLU A 23 -7.11 17.82 -1.88
CA GLU A 23 -6.41 18.43 -3.00
C GLU A 23 -5.05 17.78 -3.26
N LYS A 24 -4.28 17.48 -2.20
CA LYS A 24 -3.00 16.75 -2.33
C LYS A 24 -3.22 15.32 -2.87
N LEU A 25 -4.23 14.62 -2.38
CA LEU A 25 -4.54 13.24 -2.79
C LEU A 25 -4.99 13.15 -4.24
N ARG A 26 -5.58 14.19 -4.84
CA ARG A 26 -5.94 14.19 -6.28
C ARG A 26 -4.73 14.01 -7.20
N THR A 27 -3.56 14.47 -6.77
CA THR A 27 -2.31 14.43 -7.55
C THR A 27 -1.28 13.46 -6.97
N ALA A 28 -1.64 12.70 -5.94
CA ALA A 28 -0.74 11.74 -5.32
C ALA A 28 -0.37 10.60 -6.29
N ASN A 29 0.72 9.90 -5.99
CA ASN A 29 1.21 8.79 -6.80
C ASN A 29 0.40 7.50 -6.57
N TRP A 30 -0.85 7.51 -7.03
CA TRP A 30 -1.76 6.38 -6.91
C TRP A 30 -1.39 5.23 -7.83
N TYR A 31 -1.44 4.02 -7.28
CA TYR A 31 -1.24 2.78 -8.03
C TYR A 31 -2.26 1.75 -7.56
N GLY A 32 -2.89 1.05 -8.49
CA GLY A 32 -3.97 0.13 -8.14
C GLY A 32 -4.53 -0.65 -9.32
N ASN A 33 -5.45 -1.56 -8.98
CA ASN A 33 -6.23 -2.38 -9.88
C ASN A 33 -7.72 -2.31 -9.51
N ASP A 34 -8.54 -3.24 -10.00
CA ASP A 34 -9.97 -3.31 -9.72
C ASP A 34 -10.31 -3.78 -8.29
N ALA A 35 -9.33 -4.31 -7.55
CA ALA A 35 -9.52 -4.85 -6.20
C ALA A 35 -8.96 -3.96 -5.09
N MET A 36 -7.84 -3.26 -5.34
CA MET A 36 -7.19 -2.44 -4.32
C MET A 36 -6.30 -1.34 -4.90
N TRP A 37 -6.05 -0.33 -4.08
CA TRP A 37 -5.25 0.85 -4.40
C TRP A 37 -4.28 1.20 -3.28
N VAL A 38 -3.11 1.71 -3.62
CA VAL A 38 -2.12 2.26 -2.70
C VAL A 38 -1.70 3.66 -3.17
N VAL A 39 -1.24 4.48 -2.23
CA VAL A 39 -0.44 5.67 -2.56
C VAL A 39 1.02 5.28 -2.41
N LEU A 40 1.76 5.29 -3.51
CA LEU A 40 3.18 5.03 -3.49
C LEU A 40 3.94 6.30 -3.06
N PRO A 41 5.11 6.16 -2.42
CA PRO A 41 5.96 7.31 -2.16
C PRO A 41 6.41 7.96 -3.47
N ASP A 42 6.79 9.23 -3.38
CA ASP A 42 7.32 9.98 -4.52
C ASP A 42 8.51 9.26 -5.13
N ARG A 43 8.50 9.11 -6.46
CA ARG A 43 9.52 8.39 -7.24
C ARG A 43 9.75 6.94 -6.80
N GLY A 44 8.81 6.35 -6.03
CA GLY A 44 8.93 5.00 -5.50
C GLY A 44 10.00 4.87 -4.40
N GLU A 45 10.40 5.98 -3.74
CA GLU A 45 11.43 5.96 -2.71
C GLU A 45 10.82 6.02 -1.31
N LEU A 46 10.87 4.89 -0.58
CA LEU A 46 10.49 4.87 0.84
C LEU A 46 11.71 5.33 1.66
N VAL A 47 11.69 6.59 2.08
CA VAL A 47 12.71 7.20 2.93
C VAL A 47 12.17 7.27 4.35
N GLY A 48 12.81 6.57 5.30
CA GLY A 48 12.36 6.59 6.68
C GLY A 48 12.58 5.26 7.39
N ARG A 49 11.56 4.79 8.08
CA ARG A 49 11.66 3.52 8.80
C ARG A 49 11.38 2.37 7.84
N LEU A 50 12.09 1.26 8.04
CA LEU A 50 11.92 0.06 7.22
C LEU A 50 10.52 -0.57 7.35
N ASP A 51 9.72 -0.14 8.33
CA ASP A 51 8.34 -0.57 8.58
C ASP A 51 7.30 0.54 8.31
N ASP A 52 7.70 1.63 7.63
CA ASP A 52 6.74 2.64 7.20
C ASP A 52 5.72 2.02 6.22
N LYS A 53 4.45 2.23 6.54
CA LYS A 53 3.35 1.50 5.93
C LYS A 53 3.04 2.04 4.54
N ILE A 54 2.68 1.11 3.63
CA ILE A 54 2.07 1.42 2.34
C ILE A 54 0.69 0.76 2.34
N PRO A 55 -0.28 1.37 3.02
CA PRO A 55 -1.54 0.70 3.31
C PRO A 55 -2.43 0.66 2.06
N PRO A 56 -2.99 -0.52 1.71
CA PRO A 56 -3.96 -0.62 0.64
C PRO A 56 -5.35 -0.20 1.09
N TYR A 57 -6.08 0.42 0.17
CA TYR A 57 -7.52 0.61 0.22
C TYR A 57 -8.17 -0.44 -0.68
N ARG A 58 -8.94 -1.37 -0.11
CA ARG A 58 -9.64 -2.45 -0.82
C ARG A 58 -10.97 -1.95 -1.35
N LEU A 59 -11.32 -2.34 -2.58
CA LEU A 59 -12.64 -2.14 -3.21
C LEU A 59 -13.49 -3.41 -3.21
N LYS A 60 -12.87 -4.57 -2.99
CA LYS A 60 -13.53 -5.87 -2.85
C LYS A 60 -13.38 -6.39 -1.43
N ARG A 61 -14.27 -7.31 -1.04
CA ARG A 61 -14.16 -8.03 0.22
C ARG A 61 -12.95 -8.95 0.21
N GLY A 62 -12.30 -9.07 1.35
CA GLY A 62 -11.25 -10.06 1.57
C GLY A 62 -10.09 -9.55 2.41
N ARG A 63 -9.15 -10.44 2.71
CA ARG A 63 -7.96 -10.15 3.50
C ARG A 63 -6.76 -9.87 2.60
N VAL A 64 -6.14 -8.71 2.80
CA VAL A 64 -4.89 -8.42 2.07
C VAL A 64 -3.75 -9.23 2.66
N GLN A 65 -2.96 -9.86 1.79
CA GLN A 65 -1.68 -10.45 2.11
C GLN A 65 -0.61 -9.75 1.29
N TYR A 66 0.58 -9.61 1.86
CA TYR A 66 1.75 -9.09 1.16
C TYR A 66 2.91 -10.05 1.24
N GLU A 67 3.76 -10.00 0.24
CA GLU A 67 5.12 -10.56 0.25
C GLU A 67 6.05 -9.60 -0.49
N ALA A 68 7.35 -9.71 -0.25
CA ALA A 68 8.32 -8.91 -0.99
C ALA A 68 9.59 -9.71 -1.28
N ARG A 69 10.21 -9.40 -2.41
CA ARG A 69 11.55 -9.91 -2.75
C ARG A 69 12.47 -8.74 -3.07
N GLN A 70 13.69 -8.83 -2.57
CA GLN A 70 14.72 -7.88 -2.93
C GLN A 70 15.18 -8.17 -4.37
N LEU A 71 15.32 -7.12 -5.17
CA LEU A 71 15.72 -7.21 -6.58
C LEU A 71 17.23 -7.04 -6.77
N ASP A 72 17.88 -6.33 -5.84
CA ASP A 72 19.32 -6.07 -5.84
C ASP A 72 20.10 -6.99 -4.87
N ALA A 73 19.42 -7.95 -4.23
CA ALA A 73 20.01 -8.99 -3.39
C ALA A 73 19.06 -10.20 -3.27
N THR A 74 19.33 -11.12 -2.34
CA THR A 74 18.61 -12.40 -2.17
C THR A 74 17.65 -12.43 -0.96
N ARG A 75 17.30 -11.29 -0.37
CA ARG A 75 16.37 -11.24 0.78
C ARG A 75 14.91 -11.31 0.33
N THR A 76 14.07 -11.83 1.23
CA THR A 76 12.62 -11.93 1.02
C THR A 76 11.87 -11.58 2.30
N VAL A 77 10.71 -10.97 2.15
CA VAL A 77 9.67 -10.89 3.17
C VAL A 77 8.65 -11.96 2.84
N PRO A 78 8.47 -12.99 3.70
CA PRO A 78 7.52 -14.07 3.43
C PRO A 78 6.09 -13.54 3.41
N ARG A 79 5.19 -14.28 2.77
CA ARG A 79 3.77 -13.93 2.70
C ARG A 79 3.17 -13.78 4.09
N GLN A 80 2.58 -12.62 4.36
CA GLN A 80 1.93 -12.30 5.62
C GLN A 80 0.63 -11.51 5.38
N PRO A 81 -0.43 -11.75 6.17
CA PRO A 81 -1.63 -10.93 6.11
C PRO A 81 -1.42 -9.54 6.71
N ILE A 82 -2.07 -8.52 6.15
CA ILE A 82 -2.20 -7.20 6.79
C ILE A 82 -3.26 -7.26 7.88
N GLY A 83 -2.80 -7.29 9.13
CA GLY A 83 -3.66 -7.28 10.32
C GLY A 83 -4.53 -8.53 10.45
N VAL A 84 -5.09 -8.75 11.64
CA VAL A 84 -6.18 -9.71 11.86
C VAL A 84 -7.55 -9.05 11.69
N ASP A 85 -7.63 -7.75 11.98
CA ASP A 85 -8.86 -6.94 11.93
C ASP A 85 -8.65 -5.69 11.05
N ALA A 86 -8.40 -5.87 9.75
CA ALA A 86 -8.43 -4.74 8.81
C ALA A 86 -9.77 -3.99 8.96
N TYR A 87 -9.79 -2.67 8.75
CA TYR A 87 -10.99 -1.87 8.99
C TYR A 87 -12.11 -2.30 8.05
N GLY A 88 -13.10 -3.02 8.59
CA GLY A 88 -14.25 -3.54 7.86
C GLY A 88 -13.89 -4.58 6.78
N ASP A 89 -14.93 -5.05 6.10
CA ASP A 89 -14.80 -6.05 5.03
C ASP A 89 -14.25 -5.45 3.73
N ILE A 90 -14.41 -4.13 3.54
CA ILE A 90 -13.91 -3.33 2.40
C ILE A 90 -13.25 -2.07 2.98
N GLY A 91 -12.30 -1.49 2.24
CA GLY A 91 -11.64 -0.25 2.61
C GLY A 91 -10.24 -0.47 3.17
N PHE A 92 -9.84 0.40 4.09
CA PHE A 92 -8.45 0.57 4.52
C PHE A 92 -7.89 -0.63 5.30
N ALA A 93 -6.69 -1.06 4.93
CA ALA A 93 -5.91 -2.04 5.67
C ALA A 93 -4.61 -1.41 6.16
N ALA A 94 -4.50 -1.18 7.47
CA ALA A 94 -3.39 -0.43 8.06
C ALA A 94 -2.11 -1.25 8.23
N GLY A 95 -1.39 -1.51 7.14
CA GLY A 95 -0.11 -2.20 7.20
C GLY A 95 0.67 -2.14 5.90
N GLY A 96 1.66 -3.02 5.79
CA GLY A 96 2.54 -3.16 4.64
C GLY A 96 3.78 -3.97 5.03
N PRO A 97 4.73 -4.16 4.10
CA PRO A 97 5.95 -4.89 4.35
C PRO A 97 6.81 -4.19 5.40
N ALA A 98 7.34 -4.97 6.34
CA ALA A 98 8.49 -4.57 7.14
C ALA A 98 9.74 -5.09 6.44
N PHE A 99 10.52 -4.20 5.84
CA PHE A 99 11.71 -4.56 5.09
C PHE A 99 12.87 -4.91 6.06
N PRO A 100 13.58 -6.03 5.85
CA PRO A 100 14.71 -6.38 6.71
C PRO A 100 15.95 -5.52 6.46
N THR A 101 16.04 -4.92 5.27
CA THR A 101 17.18 -4.11 4.83
C THR A 101 16.74 -3.05 3.81
N VAL A 102 17.54 -2.00 3.68
CA VAL A 102 17.48 -1.08 2.53
C VAL A 102 17.74 -1.82 1.21
N GLY A 103 17.31 -1.23 0.09
CA GLY A 103 17.51 -1.77 -1.26
C GLY A 103 16.30 -1.62 -2.16
N CYS A 104 16.38 -2.21 -3.36
CA CYS A 104 15.27 -2.28 -4.30
C CYS A 104 14.41 -3.50 -4.01
N TRP A 105 13.11 -3.29 -3.74
CA TRP A 105 12.17 -4.34 -3.37
C TRP A 105 11.00 -4.37 -4.34
N GLU A 106 10.67 -5.55 -4.87
CA GLU A 106 9.36 -5.81 -5.46
C GLU A 106 8.42 -6.29 -4.35
N VAL A 107 7.33 -5.57 -4.18
CA VAL A 107 6.25 -5.89 -3.25
C VAL A 107 5.08 -6.41 -4.05
N THR A 108 4.44 -7.48 -3.57
CA THR A 108 3.19 -7.97 -4.14
C THR A 108 2.14 -8.04 -3.05
N TYR A 109 1.02 -7.35 -3.28
CA TYR A 109 -0.19 -7.50 -2.49
C TYR A 109 -1.17 -8.41 -3.22
N THR A 110 -1.93 -9.20 -2.47
CA THR A 110 -3.04 -10.01 -2.95
C THR A 110 -4.23 -9.86 -2.02
N LEU A 111 -5.44 -10.01 -2.53
CA LEU A 111 -6.67 -10.08 -1.74
C LEU A 111 -7.10 -11.54 -1.71
N ASP A 112 -7.12 -12.19 -0.54
CA ASP A 112 -7.42 -13.63 -0.39
C ASP A 112 -6.64 -14.54 -1.37
N GLY A 113 -5.41 -14.15 -1.72
CA GLY A 113 -4.56 -14.87 -2.67
C GLY A 113 -4.83 -14.63 -4.15
N HIS A 114 -5.77 -13.74 -4.50
CA HIS A 114 -6.07 -13.30 -5.86
C HIS A 114 -5.84 -11.79 -6.05
N ASP A 115 -6.17 -11.26 -7.24
CA ASP A 115 -6.11 -9.84 -7.60
C ASP A 115 -4.76 -9.16 -7.28
N ALA A 116 -3.67 -9.77 -7.75
CA ALA A 116 -2.31 -9.32 -7.45
C ALA A 116 -2.06 -7.86 -7.87
N LEU A 117 -1.46 -7.09 -6.97
CA LEU A 117 -0.95 -5.75 -7.21
C LEU A 117 0.54 -5.72 -6.84
N SER A 118 1.40 -5.65 -7.86
CA SER A 118 2.85 -5.67 -7.68
C SER A 118 3.48 -4.33 -8.04
N PHE A 119 4.40 -3.84 -7.21
CA PHE A 119 5.11 -2.59 -7.45
C PHE A 119 6.53 -2.66 -6.89
N VAL A 120 7.41 -1.79 -7.39
CA VAL A 120 8.80 -1.71 -6.96
C VAL A 120 9.01 -0.46 -6.12
N LEU A 121 9.77 -0.61 -5.05
CA LEU A 121 10.20 0.48 -4.18
C LEU A 121 11.71 0.46 -4.03
N ARG A 122 12.29 1.64 -3.85
CA ARG A 122 13.63 1.80 -3.30
C ARG A 122 13.51 2.22 -1.84
N VAL A 123 13.91 1.33 -0.94
CA VAL A 123 13.91 1.57 0.52
C VAL A 123 15.26 2.16 0.92
N ARG A 124 15.25 3.29 1.62
CA ARG A 124 16.45 4.03 2.04
C ARG A 124 16.42 4.45 3.49
#